data_AF-A0A418DYJ7-F1
#
_entry.id   AF-A0A418DYJ7-F1
#
_cell.length_a   1.000
_cell.length_b   1.000
_cell.length_c   1.000
_cell.angle_alpha   90.00
_cell.angle_beta   90.00
_cell.angle_gamma   90.00
#
_symmetry.space_group_name_H-M   'P 1'
#
loop_
_entity.id
_entity.type
_entity.pdbx_description
1 polymer ?
#
loop_
_entity_poly.entity_id
_entity_poly.type
_entity_poly.pdbx_seq_one_letter_code
_entity_poly.pdbx_strand_id
1 'polypeptide(L)'
;MTITTFLSAYALGLAAISNYAHAHGRLIAPPHRGYIGKLAQFAGIVPPDYGDHGLNAGGIAATSGGKFGVCGDSYTGVRQHETGGTYGTFPTNGAKAIGACYAPGSTVDLQVQLTANHKGYFEFGLCKLDTKHDKETNECFQTLAQPNGETQWQVPPGNEVFTIQSVLPAGVTCEGDAHC
;
A
#
# COMPACT_ATOMS: atom_id res chain seq x y z
N MET A 1 -71.64 10.61 -12.12
CA MET A 1 -71.05 9.48 -11.39
C MET A 1 -69.54 9.55 -11.63
N THR A 2 -68.79 9.82 -10.56
CA THR A 2 -67.39 10.26 -10.54
C THR A 2 -66.43 9.15 -10.97
N ILE A 3 -65.50 9.47 -11.88
CA ILE A 3 -64.39 8.60 -12.30
C ILE A 3 -63.24 8.84 -11.32
N THR A 4 -62.93 7.84 -10.49
CA THR A 4 -61.73 7.80 -9.65
C THR A 4 -60.60 7.15 -10.45
N THR A 5 -59.67 7.97 -10.97
CA THR A 5 -58.39 7.50 -11.48
C THR A 5 -57.40 7.35 -10.33
N PHE A 6 -56.98 6.12 -10.07
CA PHE A 6 -55.91 5.83 -9.11
C PHE A 6 -54.56 6.30 -9.67
N LEU A 7 -53.89 7.21 -8.97
CA LEU A 7 -52.48 7.52 -9.23
C LEU A 7 -51.62 6.38 -8.69
N SER A 8 -51.06 5.57 -9.58
CA SER A 8 -49.97 4.65 -9.25
C SER A 8 -48.67 5.46 -9.15
N ALA A 9 -48.28 5.82 -7.93
CA ALA A 9 -46.97 6.38 -7.66
C ALA A 9 -45.89 5.30 -7.88
N TYR A 10 -45.20 5.34 -9.02
CA TYR A 10 -43.97 4.59 -9.21
C TYR A 10 -42.88 5.25 -8.36
N ALA A 11 -42.65 4.73 -7.17
CA ALA A 11 -41.45 5.01 -6.41
C ALA A 11 -40.26 4.35 -7.14
N LEU A 12 -39.52 5.11 -7.95
CA LEU A 12 -38.18 4.71 -8.38
C LEU A 12 -37.30 4.70 -7.13
N GLY A 13 -37.07 3.51 -6.57
CA GLY A 13 -36.04 3.32 -5.56
C GLY A 13 -34.67 3.64 -6.19
N LEU A 14 -34.03 4.71 -5.72
CA LEU A 14 -32.60 4.90 -5.95
C LEU A 14 -31.87 3.76 -5.25
N ALA A 15 -31.50 2.71 -5.99
CA ALA A 15 -30.47 1.80 -5.58
C ALA A 15 -29.15 2.56 -5.60
N ALA A 16 -28.77 3.16 -4.46
CA ALA A 16 -27.41 3.63 -4.24
C ALA A 16 -26.50 2.40 -4.25
N ILE A 17 -25.93 2.10 -5.40
CA ILE A 17 -24.90 1.07 -5.54
C ILE A 17 -23.64 1.65 -4.90
N SER A 18 -23.51 1.52 -3.58
CA SER A 18 -22.26 1.79 -2.89
C SER A 18 -21.25 0.74 -3.34
N ASN A 19 -20.45 1.08 -4.35
CA ASN A 19 -19.29 0.30 -4.73
C ASN A 19 -18.24 0.48 -3.62
N TYR A 20 -18.36 -0.31 -2.56
CA TYR A 20 -17.31 -0.47 -1.57
C TYR A 20 -16.15 -1.21 -2.25
N ALA A 21 -15.23 -0.45 -2.86
CA ALA A 21 -13.99 -1.03 -3.35
C ALA A 21 -13.11 -1.36 -2.14
N HIS A 22 -13.16 -2.62 -1.72
CA HIS A 22 -12.18 -3.15 -0.78
C HIS A 22 -10.98 -3.61 -1.59
N ALA A 23 -10.04 -2.70 -1.85
CA ALA A 23 -8.82 -3.05 -2.56
C ALA A 23 -8.08 -4.17 -1.83
N HIS A 24 -7.75 -5.25 -2.54
CA HIS A 24 -6.93 -6.31 -2.01
C HIS A 24 -5.71 -6.58 -2.90
N GLY A 25 -4.54 -6.40 -2.31
CA GLY A 25 -3.26 -6.56 -2.96
C GLY A 25 -2.12 -6.25 -2.01
N ARG A 26 -0.90 -6.60 -2.42
CA ARG A 26 0.31 -6.44 -1.62
C ARG A 26 1.55 -6.32 -2.48
N LEU A 27 2.54 -5.57 -2.00
CA LEU A 27 3.88 -5.52 -2.62
C LEU A 27 4.71 -6.71 -2.12
N ILE A 28 4.97 -7.68 -2.99
CA ILE A 28 5.67 -8.92 -2.64
C ILE A 28 7.18 -8.87 -2.90
N ALA A 29 7.65 -7.99 -3.77
CA ALA A 29 9.07 -7.76 -4.03
C ALA A 29 9.33 -6.25 -4.26
N PRO A 30 10.15 -5.58 -3.44
CA PRO A 30 10.60 -6.06 -2.13
C PRO A 30 9.37 -6.31 -1.22
N PRO A 31 9.42 -7.28 -0.29
CA PRO A 31 8.26 -7.61 0.52
C PRO A 31 7.90 -6.45 1.48
N HIS A 32 6.67 -5.94 1.41
CA HIS A 32 6.19 -4.96 2.38
C HIS A 32 6.08 -5.55 3.79
N ARG A 33 5.99 -4.67 4.79
CA ARG A 33 6.02 -5.03 6.22
C ARG A 33 4.95 -6.03 6.65
N GLY A 34 3.75 -6.01 6.06
CA GLY A 34 2.71 -7.00 6.36
C GLY A 34 3.04 -8.39 5.79
N TYR A 35 3.63 -8.45 4.59
CA TYR A 35 3.94 -9.72 3.92
C TYR A 35 5.25 -10.35 4.39
N ILE A 36 6.26 -9.55 4.75
CA ILE A 36 7.64 -10.01 4.98
C ILE A 36 7.74 -11.16 6.01
N GLY A 37 6.93 -11.13 7.07
CA GLY A 37 6.91 -12.16 8.12
C GLY A 37 6.39 -13.53 7.67
N LYS A 38 5.80 -13.65 6.47
CA LYS A 38 5.34 -14.92 5.89
C LYS A 38 6.44 -15.65 5.12
N LEU A 39 7.55 -14.98 4.84
CA LEU A 39 8.69 -15.56 4.13
C LEU A 39 9.57 -16.33 5.12
N ALA A 40 9.98 -17.53 4.74
CA ALA A 40 10.76 -18.42 5.61
C ALA A 40 12.04 -17.77 6.15
N GLN A 41 12.68 -16.90 5.36
CA GLN A 41 13.88 -16.16 5.75
C GLN A 41 13.68 -15.15 6.90
N PHE A 42 12.45 -14.70 7.16
CA PHE A 42 12.11 -13.77 8.24
C PHE A 42 11.39 -14.43 9.41
N ALA A 43 11.28 -15.77 9.41
CA ALA A 43 10.68 -16.52 10.50
C ALA A 43 11.40 -16.25 11.83
N GLY A 44 10.63 -15.86 12.86
CA GLY A 44 11.16 -15.48 14.17
C GLY A 44 11.79 -14.09 14.24
N ILE A 45 11.78 -13.32 13.13
CA ILE A 45 12.27 -11.93 13.07
C ILE A 45 11.07 -10.97 13.00
N VAL A 46 10.20 -11.17 12.01
CA VAL A 46 8.97 -10.38 11.82
C VAL A 46 7.76 -11.31 11.97
N PRO A 47 6.75 -10.97 12.80
CA PRO A 47 5.55 -11.79 12.91
C PRO A 47 4.77 -11.81 11.58
N PRO A 48 4.13 -12.93 11.20
CA PRO A 48 3.30 -12.98 10.01
C PRO A 48 2.00 -12.18 10.20
N ASP A 49 1.67 -11.30 9.24
CA ASP A 49 0.33 -10.74 9.11
C ASP A 49 -0.49 -11.58 8.12
N TYR A 50 -1.59 -12.17 8.58
CA TYR A 50 -2.48 -12.95 7.71
C TYR A 50 -3.46 -12.07 6.92
N GLY A 51 -3.59 -10.78 7.29
CA GLY A 51 -4.39 -9.76 6.59
C GLY A 51 -3.57 -8.86 5.67
N ASP A 52 -2.34 -9.26 5.34
CA ASP A 52 -1.33 -8.44 4.67
C ASP A 52 -1.75 -7.85 3.32
N HIS A 53 -2.70 -8.49 2.63
CA HIS A 53 -3.25 -8.02 1.37
C HIS A 53 -4.46 -7.07 1.53
N GLY A 54 -4.80 -6.64 2.75
CA GLY A 54 -6.00 -5.86 3.07
C GLY A 54 -5.72 -4.44 3.59
N LEU A 55 -4.52 -3.92 3.38
CA LEU A 55 -4.07 -2.62 3.90
C LEU A 55 -4.66 -1.44 3.11
N ASN A 56 -5.97 -1.25 3.25
CA ASN A 56 -6.76 -0.26 2.52
C ASN A 56 -7.13 0.97 3.37
N ALA A 57 -6.25 1.35 4.31
CA ALA A 57 -6.42 2.49 5.22
C ALA A 57 -7.70 2.45 6.07
N GLY A 58 -8.21 1.25 6.38
CA GLY A 58 -9.44 1.06 7.14
C GLY A 58 -10.72 1.10 6.30
N GLY A 59 -10.59 1.10 4.97
CA GLY A 59 -11.68 1.03 4.02
C GLY A 59 -12.27 2.39 3.61
N ILE A 60 -13.10 2.36 2.57
CA ILE A 60 -13.59 3.56 1.86
C ILE A 60 -14.32 4.58 2.77
N ALA A 61 -15.00 4.11 3.82
CA ALA A 61 -15.66 5.00 4.77
C ALA A 61 -14.64 5.78 5.61
N ALA A 62 -13.57 5.11 6.05
CA ALA A 62 -12.50 5.72 6.83
C ALA A 62 -11.68 6.72 6.00
N THR A 63 -11.52 6.47 4.70
CA THR A 63 -10.75 7.34 3.79
C THR A 63 -11.57 8.47 3.16
N SER A 64 -12.87 8.58 3.45
CA SER A 64 -13.77 9.59 2.86
C SER A 64 -13.30 11.04 3.05
N GLY A 65 -12.56 11.32 4.14
CA GLY A 65 -11.97 12.63 4.43
C GLY A 65 -10.55 12.82 3.90
N GLY A 66 -10.05 11.93 3.03
CA GLY A 66 -8.70 11.97 2.47
C GLY A 66 -7.59 11.59 3.46
N LYS A 67 -7.94 11.03 4.62
CA LYS A 67 -7.00 10.65 5.67
C LYS A 67 -6.69 9.14 5.61
N PHE A 68 -5.42 8.79 5.73
CA PHE A 68 -4.94 7.42 5.69
C PHE A 68 -3.64 7.28 6.50
N GLY A 69 -3.30 6.06 6.92
CA GLY A 69 -1.98 5.77 7.46
C GLY A 69 -0.96 5.54 6.35
N VAL A 70 0.28 6.01 6.55
CA VAL A 70 1.30 6.07 5.49
C VAL A 70 1.74 4.68 5.03
N CYS A 71 1.53 3.65 5.85
CA CYS A 71 1.80 2.25 5.53
C CYS A 71 0.53 1.41 5.34
N GLY A 72 -0.62 2.04 5.03
CA GLY A 72 -1.88 1.35 4.69
C GLY A 72 -2.78 1.00 5.88
N ASP A 73 -2.36 1.32 7.10
CA ASP A 73 -3.20 1.24 8.30
C ASP A 73 -4.29 2.33 8.32
N SER A 74 -5.33 2.14 9.15
CA SER A 74 -6.35 3.17 9.38
C SER A 74 -5.77 4.44 10.00
N TYR A 75 -6.25 5.61 9.54
CA TYR A 75 -5.77 6.88 10.07
C TYR A 75 -5.98 7.04 11.59
N THR A 76 -7.11 6.57 12.11
CA THR A 76 -7.47 6.68 13.55
C THR A 76 -7.15 5.43 14.35
N GLY A 77 -6.67 4.36 13.70
CA GLY A 77 -6.32 3.10 14.33
C GLY A 77 -4.87 3.02 14.78
N VAL A 78 -4.52 1.87 15.35
CA VAL A 78 -3.12 1.52 15.63
C VAL A 78 -2.37 1.37 14.31
N ARG A 79 -1.22 2.06 14.19
CA ARG A 79 -0.35 2.00 13.02
C ARG A 79 0.63 0.84 13.13
N GLN A 80 0.17 -0.37 12.80
CA GLN A 80 0.95 -1.60 12.98
C GLN A 80 2.11 -1.73 11.98
N HIS A 81 1.99 -1.10 10.82
CA HIS A 81 2.93 -1.20 9.70
C HIS A 81 3.91 -0.03 9.59
N GLU A 82 3.73 1.02 10.39
CA GLU A 82 4.70 2.12 10.51
C GLU A 82 5.92 1.71 11.36
N THR A 83 7.02 2.45 11.26
CA THR A 83 8.24 2.13 12.01
C THR A 83 7.95 2.01 13.51
N GLY A 84 8.39 0.93 14.15
CA GLY A 84 8.13 0.63 15.57
C GLY A 84 6.75 0.01 15.86
N GLY A 85 5.90 -0.19 14.85
CA GLY A 85 4.70 -1.01 14.96
C GLY A 85 5.01 -2.51 14.99
N THR A 86 3.98 -3.34 15.16
CA THR A 86 4.08 -4.81 15.19
C THR A 86 4.86 -5.39 14.00
N TYR A 87 4.69 -4.80 12.82
CA TYR A 87 5.31 -5.26 11.57
C TYR A 87 6.46 -4.36 11.09
N GLY A 88 6.53 -3.10 11.58
CA GLY A 88 7.62 -2.17 11.31
C GLY A 88 8.82 -2.37 12.24
N THR A 89 9.48 -3.52 12.16
CA THR A 89 10.43 -3.97 13.20
C THR A 89 11.89 -3.55 13.00
N PHE A 90 12.19 -2.68 12.05
CA PHE A 90 13.57 -2.17 11.87
C PHE A 90 14.19 -1.60 13.17
N PRO A 91 13.47 -0.85 14.03
CA PRO A 91 14.03 -0.35 15.29
C PRO A 91 14.61 -1.43 16.23
N THR A 92 14.06 -2.65 16.18
CA THR A 92 14.44 -3.77 17.06
C THR A 92 15.33 -4.79 16.36
N ASN A 93 15.15 -4.99 15.05
CA ASN A 93 15.82 -6.04 14.28
C ASN A 93 16.91 -5.53 13.33
N GLY A 94 16.96 -4.21 13.06
CA GLY A 94 17.89 -3.57 12.14
C GLY A 94 17.90 -4.22 10.76
N ALA A 95 19.10 -4.45 10.21
CA ALA A 95 19.29 -5.07 8.90
C ALA A 95 18.59 -6.43 8.71
N LYS A 96 18.27 -7.15 9.80
CA LYS A 96 17.53 -8.42 9.71
C LYS A 96 16.08 -8.26 9.26
N ALA A 97 15.53 -7.05 9.34
CA ALA A 97 14.18 -6.72 8.87
C ALA A 97 14.17 -6.09 7.47
N ILE A 98 15.31 -6.02 6.77
CA ILE A 98 15.41 -5.45 5.42
C ILE A 98 14.99 -6.50 4.38
N GLY A 99 13.99 -6.15 3.57
CA GLY A 99 13.40 -7.04 2.56
C GLY A 99 14.25 -7.22 1.30
N ALA A 100 15.05 -6.22 0.93
CA ALA A 100 15.94 -6.25 -0.22
C ALA A 100 16.99 -5.13 -0.12
N CYS A 101 18.10 -5.28 -0.85
CA CYS A 101 19.13 -4.25 -0.99
C CYS A 101 19.31 -3.93 -2.48
N TYR A 102 19.40 -2.65 -2.81
CA TYR A 102 19.54 -2.17 -4.18
C TYR A 102 20.68 -1.16 -4.28
N ALA A 103 21.29 -1.05 -5.47
CA ALA A 103 22.28 -0.02 -5.73
C ALA A 103 21.57 1.34 -5.96
N PRO A 104 22.11 2.46 -5.45
CA PRO A 104 21.60 3.80 -5.77
C PRO A 104 21.56 4.02 -7.29
N GLY A 105 20.50 4.66 -7.78
CA GLY A 105 20.34 4.95 -9.21
C GLY A 105 19.90 3.76 -10.07
N SER A 106 19.80 2.55 -9.49
CA SER A 106 19.38 1.38 -10.26
C SER A 106 17.89 1.40 -10.61
N THR A 107 17.55 0.76 -11.73
CA THR A 107 16.17 0.37 -12.02
C THR A 107 15.87 -0.93 -11.30
N VAL A 108 14.77 -0.96 -10.55
CA VAL A 108 14.34 -2.12 -9.77
C VAL A 108 12.98 -2.61 -10.26
N ASP A 109 12.79 -3.94 -10.19
CA ASP A 109 11.51 -4.58 -10.45
C ASP A 109 10.71 -4.66 -9.14
N LEU A 110 9.60 -3.92 -9.09
CA LEU A 110 8.62 -3.94 -8.01
C LEU A 110 7.49 -4.91 -8.38
N GLN A 111 7.21 -5.89 -7.54
CA GLN A 111 6.15 -6.87 -7.81
C GLN A 111 4.97 -6.66 -6.88
N VAL A 112 3.82 -6.33 -7.46
CA VAL A 112 2.55 -6.19 -6.75
C VAL A 112 1.66 -7.37 -7.09
N GLN A 113 1.24 -8.12 -6.08
CA GLN A 113 0.21 -9.15 -6.23
C GLN A 113 -1.16 -8.55 -5.96
N LEU A 114 -2.06 -8.60 -6.95
CA LEU A 114 -3.47 -8.29 -6.73
C LEU A 114 -4.29 -9.57 -6.52
N THR A 115 -5.07 -9.60 -5.45
CA THR A 115 -6.06 -10.66 -5.21
C THR A 115 -7.46 -10.22 -5.60
N ALA A 116 -7.71 -8.90 -5.64
CA ALA A 116 -8.88 -8.30 -6.25
C ALA A 116 -8.49 -7.03 -7.01
N ASN A 117 -8.70 -7.03 -8.33
CA ASN A 117 -8.39 -5.91 -9.19
C ASN A 117 -9.55 -4.90 -9.23
N HIS A 118 -9.29 -3.68 -8.73
CA HIS A 118 -10.23 -2.56 -8.72
C HIS A 118 -9.87 -1.45 -9.71
N LYS A 119 -9.01 -1.75 -10.71
CA LYS A 119 -8.46 -0.79 -11.68
C LYS A 119 -7.63 0.31 -10.99
N GLY A 120 -7.45 1.44 -11.66
CA GLY A 120 -6.65 2.55 -11.16
C GLY A 120 -5.19 2.43 -11.60
N TYR A 121 -4.30 2.89 -10.74
CA TYR A 121 -2.86 2.91 -11.00
C TYR A 121 -2.07 2.62 -9.73
N PHE A 122 -0.81 2.23 -9.90
CA PHE A 122 0.17 2.20 -8.82
C PHE A 122 1.10 3.41 -8.94
N GLU A 123 1.43 3.98 -7.78
CA GLU A 123 2.51 4.94 -7.59
C GLU A 123 3.47 4.38 -6.54
N PHE A 124 4.76 4.66 -6.70
CA PHE A 124 5.78 4.24 -5.77
C PHE A 124 6.51 5.48 -5.25
N GLY A 125 6.86 5.44 -3.97
CA GLY A 125 7.64 6.49 -3.32
C GLY A 125 8.75 5.88 -2.49
N LEU A 126 9.84 6.62 -2.36
CA LEU A 126 10.96 6.28 -1.49
C LEU A 126 11.11 7.36 -0.41
N CYS A 127 11.13 6.95 0.84
CA CYS A 127 11.39 7.82 1.99
C CYS A 127 12.66 7.33 2.66
N LYS A 128 13.63 8.23 2.84
CA LYS A 128 14.83 7.93 3.62
C LYS A 128 14.60 8.30 5.08
N LEU A 129 14.81 7.33 5.96
CA LEU A 129 14.84 7.50 7.40
C LEU A 129 16.30 7.46 7.86
N ASP A 130 16.76 8.47 8.60
CA ASP A 130 18.17 8.65 8.94
C ASP A 130 18.56 7.89 10.22
N THR A 131 17.60 7.65 11.11
CA THR A 131 17.79 6.89 12.34
C THR A 131 16.81 5.73 12.46
N LYS A 132 17.18 4.73 13.27
CA LYS A 132 16.36 3.54 13.52
C LYS A 132 14.95 3.81 14.04
N HIS A 133 14.71 4.98 14.63
CA HIS A 133 13.43 5.33 15.28
C HIS A 133 12.66 6.43 14.55
N ASP A 134 13.18 6.92 13.43
CA ASP A 134 12.48 7.92 12.63
C ASP A 134 11.15 7.35 12.13
N LYS A 135 10.17 8.23 11.95
CA LYS A 135 8.84 7.86 11.48
C LYS A 135 8.65 8.35 10.06
N GLU A 136 8.03 7.51 9.24
CA GLU A 136 7.59 7.91 7.91
C GLU A 136 6.51 8.99 8.03
N THR A 137 6.58 9.99 7.15
CA THR A 137 5.51 10.95 6.95
C THR A 137 5.13 10.98 5.47
N ASN A 138 3.96 11.50 5.14
CA ASN A 138 3.59 11.60 3.71
C ASN A 138 4.57 12.47 2.93
N GLU A 139 5.13 13.50 3.57
CA GLU A 139 6.01 14.48 2.97
C GLU A 139 7.43 13.93 2.71
N CYS A 140 7.83 12.84 3.37
CA CYS A 140 9.16 12.26 3.18
C CYS A 140 9.26 11.41 1.90
N PHE A 141 8.13 10.95 1.36
CA PHE A 141 8.12 10.11 0.17
C PHE A 141 8.40 10.94 -1.09
N GLN A 142 9.54 10.65 -1.71
CA GLN A 142 9.84 11.10 -3.07
C GLN A 142 9.23 10.12 -4.07
N THR A 143 8.35 10.60 -4.96
CA THR A 143 7.78 9.77 -6.03
C THR A 143 8.88 9.22 -6.94
N LEU A 144 8.81 7.93 -7.23
CA LEU A 144 9.67 7.22 -8.16
C LEU A 144 9.03 7.21 -9.56
N ALA A 145 9.87 7.39 -10.58
CA ALA A 145 9.46 7.27 -11.97
C ALA A 145 9.86 5.91 -12.52
N GLN A 146 9.09 5.42 -13.48
CA GLN A 146 9.46 4.34 -14.37
C GLN A 146 10.59 4.79 -15.32
N PRO A 147 11.30 3.86 -15.99
CA PRO A 147 12.35 4.22 -16.97
C PRO A 147 11.86 5.11 -18.12
N ASN A 148 10.57 5.06 -18.46
CA ASN A 148 9.94 5.92 -19.47
C ASN A 148 9.60 7.34 -18.94
N GLY A 149 9.85 7.63 -17.66
CA GLY A 149 9.58 8.90 -17.01
C GLY A 149 8.19 9.03 -16.38
N GLU A 150 7.30 8.06 -16.54
CA GLU A 150 5.96 8.09 -15.95
C GLU A 150 5.99 7.69 -14.48
N THR A 151 5.19 8.35 -13.65
CA THR A 151 5.08 8.05 -12.20
C THR A 151 3.89 7.16 -11.85
N GLN A 152 2.92 7.05 -12.76
CA GLN A 152 1.70 6.25 -12.57
C GLN A 152 1.71 5.05 -13.51
N TRP A 153 1.70 3.84 -12.95
CA TRP A 153 1.56 2.62 -13.73
C TRP A 153 0.10 2.18 -13.74
N GLN A 154 -0.53 2.22 -14.92
CA GLN A 154 -1.96 1.91 -15.07
C GLN A 154 -2.21 0.40 -14.91
N VAL A 155 -3.14 0.03 -14.02
CA VAL A 155 -3.43 -1.38 -13.70
C VAL A 155 -4.19 -2.06 -14.85
N PRO A 156 -3.61 -3.07 -15.53
CA PRO A 156 -4.30 -3.89 -16.51
C PRO A 156 -5.36 -4.76 -15.85
N PRO A 157 -6.34 -5.29 -16.60
CA PRO A 157 -7.25 -6.31 -16.09
C PRO A 157 -6.49 -7.57 -15.64
N GLY A 158 -6.93 -8.20 -14.54
CA GLY A 158 -6.37 -9.47 -14.05
C GLY A 158 -6.06 -9.46 -12.56
N ASN A 159 -6.19 -10.62 -11.90
CA ASN A 159 -5.76 -10.83 -10.52
C ASN A 159 -4.48 -11.67 -10.56
N GLU A 160 -3.35 -11.00 -10.69
CA GLU A 160 -2.05 -11.62 -10.92
C GLU A 160 -0.93 -10.85 -10.21
N VAL A 161 0.31 -11.26 -10.45
CA VAL A 161 1.49 -10.52 -10.04
C VAL A 161 1.92 -9.61 -11.17
N PHE A 162 1.87 -8.29 -10.94
CA PHE A 162 2.38 -7.30 -11.87
C PHE A 162 3.81 -6.93 -11.51
N THR A 163 4.70 -6.93 -12.50
CA THR A 163 6.09 -6.46 -12.35
C THR A 163 6.21 -5.07 -12.95
N ILE A 164 6.66 -4.11 -12.15
CA ILE A 164 6.66 -2.69 -12.46
C ILE A 164 8.06 -2.14 -12.22
N GLN A 165 8.65 -1.51 -13.22
CA GLN A 165 9.99 -0.94 -13.08
C GLN A 165 9.94 0.43 -12.43
N SER A 166 10.86 0.71 -11.52
CA SER A 166 11.04 2.04 -10.92
C SER A 166 12.51 2.38 -10.82
N VAL A 167 12.86 3.64 -11.05
CA VAL A 167 14.23 4.14 -10.99
C VAL A 167 14.49 4.75 -9.61
N LEU A 168 15.47 4.20 -8.88
CA LEU A 168 15.87 4.73 -7.59
C LEU A 168 16.67 6.04 -7.74
N PRO A 169 16.60 6.98 -6.80
CA PRO A 169 17.42 8.18 -6.83
C PRO A 169 18.91 7.84 -6.69
N ALA A 170 19.76 8.39 -7.57
CA ALA A 170 21.20 8.10 -7.58
C ALA A 170 21.95 8.59 -6.32
N GLY A 171 21.44 9.63 -5.66
CA GLY A 171 22.06 10.24 -4.48
C GLY A 171 21.55 9.70 -3.14
N VAL A 172 20.66 8.71 -3.13
CA VAL A 172 20.05 8.18 -1.90
C VAL A 172 20.72 6.86 -1.52
N THR A 173 21.34 6.86 -0.34
CA THR A 173 21.92 5.68 0.31
C THR A 173 21.35 5.53 1.72
N CYS A 174 21.14 4.28 2.14
CA CYS A 174 20.53 3.91 3.41
C CYS A 174 21.35 2.76 3.99
N GLU A 175 22.17 3.07 4.99
CA GLU A 175 23.16 2.17 5.59
C GLU A 175 23.17 2.29 7.11
N GLY A 176 23.56 1.21 7.80
CA GLY A 176 23.61 1.19 9.26
C GLY A 176 22.22 1.33 9.87
N ASP A 177 22.01 2.42 10.62
CA ASP A 177 20.72 2.75 11.25
C ASP A 177 19.79 3.54 10.31
N ALA A 178 20.29 4.00 9.15
CA ALA A 178 19.46 4.61 8.12
C ALA A 178 18.81 3.52 7.26
N HIS A 179 17.54 3.69 6.93
CA HIS A 179 16.78 2.70 6.16
C HIS A 179 15.76 3.32 5.21
N CYS A 180 15.52 2.55 4.17
CA CYS A 180 14.64 2.74 3.03
C CYS A 180 14.21 1.31 2.60
#